data_AF-A0AAJ0GSR6-F1
#
_entry.id   AF-A0AAJ0GSR6-F1
#
_cell.length_a   1.000
_cell.length_b   1.000
_cell.length_c   1.000
_cell.angle_alpha   90.00
_cell.angle_beta   90.00
_cell.angle_gamma   90.00
#
_symmetry.space_group_name_H-M   'P 1'
#
loop_
_entity.id
_entity.type
_entity.pdbx_description
1 polymer ?
#
loop_
_entity_poly.entity_id
_entity_poly.type
_entity_poly.pdbx_seq_one_letter_code
_entity_poly.pdbx_strand_id
1 'polypeptide(L)'
;MKVTAILCTLMAAVAVTASAVPEIEARDVCGPGYGGDQRRTNSPCAASNGDRNFCGCDRTGVVQCRGGKWTEIRDCGSGTCHGGNDGGAVC
;
A
#
# COMPACT_ATOMS: atom_id res chain seq x y z
N MET A 1 -39.65 -29.22 35.96
CA MET A 1 -38.38 -29.96 35.88
C MET A 1 -37.83 -29.84 34.47
N LYS A 2 -36.59 -29.34 34.35
CA LYS A 2 -35.57 -29.63 33.32
C LYS A 2 -36.02 -29.84 31.86
N VAL A 3 -35.84 -28.82 31.04
CA VAL A 3 -35.53 -28.97 29.60
C VAL A 3 -34.34 -28.04 29.31
N THR A 4 -33.11 -28.50 29.55
CA THR A 4 -32.09 -28.70 28.50
C THR A 4 -31.97 -27.49 27.59
N ALA A 5 -31.13 -26.50 27.92
CA ALA A 5 -29.70 -26.46 27.58
C ALA A 5 -29.42 -26.76 26.09
N ILE A 6 -28.64 -25.86 25.47
CA ILE A 6 -27.97 -25.94 24.16
C ILE A 6 -28.73 -25.23 23.02
N LEU A 7 -28.50 -23.92 22.92
CA LEU A 7 -28.42 -23.21 21.64
C LEU A 7 -27.30 -22.17 21.74
N CYS A 8 -26.09 -22.69 21.93
CA CYS A 8 -24.86 -22.01 21.50
C CYS A 8 -24.64 -22.35 20.02
N THR A 9 -23.96 -21.47 19.28
CA THR A 9 -23.71 -21.46 17.82
C THR A 9 -24.89 -20.85 17.07
N LEU A 10 -24.76 -19.72 16.36
CA LEU A 10 -23.73 -19.41 15.38
C LEU A 10 -23.28 -17.95 15.46
N MET A 11 -21.98 -17.73 15.70
CA MET A 11 -21.31 -16.55 15.19
C MET A 11 -21.24 -16.69 13.67
N ALA A 12 -22.08 -15.94 12.95
CA ALA A 12 -21.89 -15.70 11.54
C ALA A 12 -20.68 -14.77 11.38
N ALA A 13 -19.48 -15.34 11.46
CA ALA A 13 -18.28 -14.68 10.94
C ALA A 13 -18.45 -14.66 9.42
N VAL A 14 -18.94 -13.55 8.89
CA VAL A 14 -18.81 -13.23 7.47
C VAL A 14 -17.32 -13.06 7.20
N ALA A 15 -16.66 -14.17 6.86
CA ALA A 15 -15.36 -14.14 6.24
C ALA A 15 -15.54 -13.38 4.92
N VAL A 16 -15.19 -12.10 4.92
CA VAL A 16 -14.96 -11.35 3.69
C VAL A 16 -13.85 -12.11 2.99
N THR A 17 -14.22 -12.94 2.02
CA THR A 17 -13.29 -13.46 1.04
C THR A 17 -12.82 -12.23 0.27
N ALA A 18 -11.75 -11.60 0.76
CA ALA A 18 -10.87 -10.85 -0.11
C ALA A 18 -10.41 -11.89 -1.13
N SER A 19 -11.12 -11.94 -2.26
CA SER A 19 -10.74 -12.74 -3.40
C SER A 19 -9.32 -12.35 -3.74
N ALA A 20 -8.38 -13.20 -3.35
CA ALA A 20 -7.02 -13.19 -3.84
C ALA A 20 -7.11 -13.50 -5.33
N VAL A 21 -7.45 -12.46 -6.11
CA VAL A 21 -7.10 -12.41 -7.51
C VAL A 21 -5.60 -12.69 -7.53
N PRO A 22 -5.10 -13.64 -8.35
CA PRO A 22 -3.68 -13.80 -8.54
C PRO A 22 -3.19 -12.44 -9.04
N GLU A 23 -2.58 -11.68 -8.14
CA GLU A 23 -2.02 -10.38 -8.42
C GLU A 23 -0.91 -10.68 -9.43
N ILE A 24 -1.21 -10.50 -10.73
CA ILE A 24 -0.18 -10.37 -11.76
C ILE A 24 0.75 -9.32 -11.19
N GLU A 25 1.91 -9.75 -10.66
CA GLU A 25 2.77 -9.00 -9.74
C GLU A 25 2.83 -7.54 -10.16
N ALA A 26 1.94 -6.73 -9.57
CA ALA A 26 1.71 -5.40 -10.08
C ALA A 26 2.84 -4.56 -9.48
N ARG A 27 3.92 -4.41 -10.25
CA ARG A 27 5.17 -3.79 -9.79
C ARG A 27 4.89 -2.45 -9.11
N ASP A 28 5.03 -2.46 -7.80
CA ASP A 28 4.94 -1.29 -6.92
C ASP A 28 6.19 -0.39 -7.06
N VAL A 29 7.32 -1.00 -7.41
CA VAL A 29 8.60 -0.35 -7.70
C VAL A 29 8.74 0.14 -9.15
N CYS A 30 9.65 1.09 -9.35
CA CYS A 30 9.92 1.68 -10.67
C CYS A 30 10.63 0.72 -11.65
N GLY A 31 11.39 -0.25 -11.14
CA GLY A 31 12.14 -1.23 -11.93
C GLY A 31 13.65 -1.18 -11.68
N PRO A 32 14.46 -1.97 -12.42
CA PRO A 32 15.92 -1.93 -12.33
C PRO A 32 16.47 -0.51 -12.57
N GLY A 33 17.48 -0.12 -11.80
CA GLY A 33 18.15 1.18 -11.92
C GLY A 33 17.54 2.31 -11.10
N TYR A 34 16.41 2.07 -10.42
CA TYR A 34 15.79 3.03 -9.51
C TYR A 34 16.22 2.78 -8.05
N GLY A 35 16.19 3.83 -7.24
CA GLY A 35 16.50 3.77 -5.81
C GLY A 35 15.42 3.05 -5.00
N GLY A 36 15.79 2.50 -3.84
CA GLY A 36 14.83 1.88 -2.92
C GLY A 36 13.85 2.89 -2.31
N ASP A 37 14.15 4.19 -2.45
CA ASP A 37 13.28 5.32 -2.10
C ASP A 37 12.21 5.62 -3.17
N GLN A 38 12.17 4.88 -4.29
CA GLN A 38 11.29 5.20 -5.42
C GLN A 38 10.14 4.19 -5.60
N ARG A 39 8.94 4.71 -5.88
CA ARG A 39 7.73 3.93 -6.16
C ARG A 39 7.02 4.49 -7.40
N ARG A 40 6.33 3.61 -8.11
CA ARG A 40 5.63 3.98 -9.34
C ARG A 40 4.28 4.60 -8.99
N THR A 41 4.09 5.87 -9.29
CA THR A 41 2.81 6.55 -9.06
C THR A 41 1.66 5.79 -9.74
N ASN A 42 0.53 5.64 -9.04
CA ASN A 42 -0.66 4.87 -9.41
C ASN A 42 -0.49 3.34 -9.46
N SER A 43 0.68 2.78 -9.15
CA SER A 43 0.82 1.32 -8.99
C SER A 43 0.27 0.86 -7.64
N PRO A 44 -0.05 -0.43 -7.50
CA PRO A 44 -0.50 -1.00 -6.23
C PRO A 44 0.53 -0.84 -5.12
N CYS A 45 0.05 -0.78 -3.87
CA CYS A 45 0.89 -0.73 -2.69
C CYS A 45 0.28 -1.54 -1.55
N ALA A 46 1.13 -2.24 -0.80
CA ALA A 46 0.70 -2.97 0.38
C ALA A 46 0.34 -2.03 1.53
N ALA A 47 -0.73 -2.33 2.27
CA ALA A 47 -1.16 -1.56 3.43
C ALA A 47 -0.09 -1.47 4.53
N SER A 48 0.84 -2.43 4.59
CA SER A 48 2.01 -2.41 5.49
C SER A 48 2.98 -1.26 5.22
N ASN A 49 2.88 -0.56 4.08
CA ASN A 49 3.61 0.68 3.85
C ASN A 49 3.19 1.79 4.83
N GLY A 50 1.94 1.75 5.32
CA GLY A 50 1.44 2.73 6.28
C GLY A 50 1.50 4.15 5.71
N ASP A 51 2.02 5.06 6.52
CA ASP A 51 2.20 6.48 6.21
C ASP A 51 3.58 6.82 5.60
N ARG A 52 4.38 5.80 5.27
CA ARG A 52 5.70 6.00 4.65
C ARG A 52 5.57 6.73 3.33
N ASN A 53 6.44 7.72 3.17
CA ASN A 53 6.56 8.54 1.98
C ASN A 53 7.76 8.09 1.16
N PHE A 54 7.54 7.92 -0.14
CA PHE A 54 8.55 7.57 -1.14
C PHE A 54 8.54 8.61 -2.26
N CYS A 55 9.55 8.60 -3.12
CA CYS A 55 9.59 9.43 -4.31
C CYS A 55 8.90 8.75 -5.49
N GLY A 56 8.30 9.55 -6.37
CA GLY A 56 7.97 9.11 -7.72
C GLY A 56 9.23 8.68 -8.49
N CYS A 57 9.05 7.84 -9.51
CA CYS A 57 10.15 7.35 -10.34
C CYS A 57 10.95 8.48 -11.00
N ASP A 58 10.28 9.56 -11.38
CA ASP A 58 10.85 10.76 -11.98
C ASP A 58 11.39 11.77 -10.94
N ARG A 59 11.25 11.46 -9.64
CA ARG A 59 11.62 12.32 -8.50
C ARG A 59 10.90 13.67 -8.50
N THR A 60 9.80 13.83 -9.23
CA THR A 60 9.05 15.10 -9.29
C THR A 60 8.00 15.21 -8.20
N GLY A 61 7.66 14.13 -7.51
CA GLY A 61 6.67 14.15 -6.44
C GLY A 61 6.96 13.15 -5.32
N VAL A 62 6.37 13.41 -4.15
CA VAL A 62 6.31 12.48 -3.02
C VAL A 62 5.01 11.69 -3.11
N VAL A 63 5.12 10.37 -3.00
CA VAL A 63 3.99 9.43 -3.03
C VAL A 63 3.81 8.72 -1.69
N GLN A 64 2.56 8.45 -1.34
CA GLN A 64 2.16 7.68 -0.15
C GLN A 64 1.16 6.60 -0.54
N CYS A 65 1.19 5.47 0.16
CA CYS A 65 0.24 4.39 -0.06
C CYS A 65 -1.15 4.78 0.47
N ARG A 66 -2.11 5.03 -0.42
CA ARG A 66 -3.49 5.41 -0.08
C ARG A 66 -4.48 4.55 -0.86
N GLY A 67 -5.40 3.91 -0.14
CA GLY A 67 -6.41 3.04 -0.77
C GLY A 67 -5.82 1.91 -1.62
N GLY A 68 -4.64 1.39 -1.23
CA GLY A 68 -3.94 0.34 -1.96
C GLY A 68 -3.19 0.80 -3.22
N LYS A 69 -2.99 2.11 -3.42
CA LYS A 69 -2.19 2.67 -4.52
C LYS A 69 -1.20 3.73 -4.06
N TRP A 70 -0.04 3.78 -4.70
CA TRP A 70 0.90 4.91 -4.56
C TRP A 70 0.27 6.17 -5.14
N THR A 71 -0.14 7.06 -4.25
CA THR A 71 -0.82 8.31 -4.59
C THR A 71 0.13 9.45 -4.33
N GLU A 72 0.29 10.36 -5.29
CA GLU A 72 1.06 11.57 -5.09
C GLU A 72 0.39 12.46 -4.04
N ILE A 73 1.16 12.87 -3.03
CA ILE A 73 0.72 13.71 -1.92
C ILE A 73 1.37 15.09 -1.92
N ARG A 74 2.42 15.27 -2.72
CA ARG A 74 3.14 16.53 -2.89
C ARG A 74 3.86 16.53 -4.23
N ASP A 75 3.66 17.58 -4.99
CA ASP A 75 4.44 17.90 -6.18
C ASP A 75 5.68 18.72 -5.77
N CYS A 76 6.87 18.25 -6.16
CA CYS A 76 8.16 18.91 -5.97
C CYS A 76 8.52 19.85 -7.15
N GLY A 77 7.77 19.81 -8.25
CA GLY A 77 7.92 20.62 -9.46
C GLY A 77 9.13 20.27 -10.34
N SER A 78 10.15 19.63 -9.77
CA SER A 78 11.36 19.18 -10.47
C SER A 78 11.88 17.89 -9.86
N GLY A 79 12.83 17.21 -10.51
CA GLY A 79 13.39 15.93 -10.09
C GLY A 79 14.27 15.98 -8.83
N THR A 80 13.82 16.64 -7.77
CA THR A 80 14.55 16.89 -6.53
C THR A 80 14.15 15.97 -5.38
N CYS A 81 13.08 15.18 -5.54
CA CYS A 81 12.64 14.29 -4.48
C CYS A 81 13.75 13.28 -4.12
N HIS A 82 14.00 13.13 -2.83
CA HIS A 82 14.95 12.17 -2.28
C HIS A 82 14.45 11.59 -0.95
N GLY A 83 14.83 10.35 -0.66
CA GLY A 83 14.51 9.66 0.59
C GLY A 83 15.43 8.46 0.84
N GLY A 84 15.08 7.67 1.85
CA GLY A 84 15.74 6.40 2.15
C GLY A 84 14.94 5.18 1.70
N ASN A 85 15.55 3.99 1.80
CA ASN A 85 14.88 2.72 1.47
C ASN A 85 13.68 2.43 2.38
N ASP A 86 13.67 2.99 3.58
CA ASP A 86 12.59 2.86 4.57
C ASP A 86 11.55 3.99 4.46
N GLY A 87 11.65 4.85 3.43
CA GLY A 87 10.79 6.01 3.19
C GLY A 87 11.45 7.32 3.63
N GLY A 88 10.63 8.26 4.11
CA GLY A 88 11.09 9.60 4.50
C GLY A 88 11.33 10.54 3.33
N ALA A 89 10.69 10.30 2.18
CA ALA A 89 10.85 11.12 1.00
C ALA A 89 10.41 12.58 1.21
N VAL A 90 11.25 13.49 0.74
CA VAL A 90 11.04 14.94 0.74
C VAL A 90 11.47 15.53 -0.60
N CYS A 91 10.99 16.73 -0.89
CA CYS A 91 11.61 17.66 -1.83
C CYS A 91 12.69 18.42 -1.05
#